data_AF-A0A1R1PLF7-F1
#
_entry.id   AF-A0A1R1PLF7-F1
#
_cell.length_a   1.000
_cell.length_b   1.000
_cell.length_c   1.000
_cell.angle_alpha   90.00
_cell.angle_beta   90.00
_cell.angle_gamma   90.00
#
_symmetry.space_group_name_H-M   'P 1'
#
loop_
_entity.id
_entity.type
_entity.pdbx_description
1 polymer ?
#
loop_
_entity_poly.entity_id
_entity_poly.type
_entity_poly.pdbx_seq_one_letter_code
_entity_poly.pdbx_strand_id
1 'polypeptide(L)'
;MKEMPVHVSNVMLVDPSNGLPTKVKVKAYYDPESGKKEHRRYAVGSGSYIAKPKYLEYQNAWVDGEKDTEPDDVTQVTYKSALGQRPMPSDVLKEIANRRGHVF
;
A
#
# COMPACT_ATOMS: atom_id res chain seq x y z
N MET A 1 15.80 -29.00 11.45
CA MET A 1 15.09 -28.65 12.70
C MET A 1 14.05 -27.60 12.34
N LYS A 2 12.78 -27.79 12.70
CA LYS A 2 11.69 -26.85 12.35
C LYS A 2 11.48 -25.89 13.52
N GLU A 3 11.43 -24.61 13.24
CA GLU A 3 11.13 -23.58 14.24
C GLU A 3 9.69 -23.75 14.74
N MET A 4 9.49 -23.58 16.05
CA MET A 4 8.18 -23.63 16.68
C MET A 4 7.71 -22.21 17.03
N PRO A 5 6.40 -21.92 16.97
CA PRO A 5 5.90 -20.60 17.29
C PRO A 5 6.17 -20.24 18.75
N VAL A 6 6.58 -18.99 18.99
CA VAL A 6 6.79 -18.41 20.31
C VAL A 6 5.85 -17.22 20.47
N HIS A 7 5.25 -17.06 21.66
CA HIS A 7 4.36 -15.94 21.94
C HIS A 7 5.13 -14.60 21.96
N VAL A 8 4.55 -13.54 21.41
CA VAL A 8 5.19 -12.22 21.23
C VAL A 8 5.67 -11.57 22.53
N SER A 9 5.06 -11.90 23.67
CA SER A 9 5.49 -11.39 24.98
C SER A 9 6.83 -11.93 25.45
N ASN A 10 7.28 -13.07 24.90
CA ASN A 10 8.49 -13.76 25.33
C ASN A 10 9.71 -13.39 24.46
N VAL A 11 9.55 -12.42 23.56
CA VAL A 11 10.60 -11.95 22.67
C VAL A 11 10.71 -10.43 22.73
N MET A 12 11.91 -9.91 22.48
CA MET A 12 12.16 -8.48 22.40
C MET A 12 12.88 -8.14 21.10
N LEU A 13 12.61 -6.95 20.56
CA LEU A 13 13.33 -6.47 19.40
C LEU A 13 14.75 -6.04 19.82
N VAL A 14 15.74 -6.47 19.05
CA VAL A 14 17.12 -6.02 19.18
C VAL A 14 17.32 -4.78 18.33
N ASP A 15 17.96 -3.77 18.88
CA ASP A 15 18.32 -2.57 18.15
C ASP A 15 19.58 -2.83 17.29
N PRO A 16 19.52 -2.61 15.97
CA PRO A 16 20.64 -2.88 15.07
C PRO A 16 21.86 -1.99 15.33
N SER A 17 21.71 -0.84 16.00
CA SER A 17 22.82 0.08 16.27
C SER A 17 23.78 -0.41 17.35
N ASN A 18 23.28 -1.16 18.34
CA ASN A 18 24.05 -1.57 19.51
C ASN A 18 23.93 -3.06 19.84
N GLY A 19 23.06 -3.81 19.16
CA GLY A 19 22.86 -5.24 19.38
C GLY A 19 22.14 -5.58 20.69
N LEU A 20 21.53 -4.61 21.37
CA LEU A 20 20.87 -4.80 22.66
C LEU A 20 19.34 -4.88 22.56
N PRO A 21 18.67 -5.71 23.38
CA PRO A 21 17.21 -5.74 23.48
C PRO A 21 16.65 -4.38 23.90
N THR A 22 15.71 -3.84 23.14
CA THR A 22 15.22 -2.48 23.34
C THR A 22 13.69 -2.39 23.27
N LYS A 23 13.11 -1.54 24.12
CA LYS A 23 11.68 -1.20 24.05
C LYS A 23 11.41 -0.29 22.86
N VAL A 24 10.38 -0.62 22.09
CA VAL A 24 10.03 0.09 20.84
C VAL A 24 8.69 0.78 20.97
N LYS A 25 8.57 1.97 20.37
CA LYS A 25 7.30 2.68 20.16
C LYS A 25 7.09 2.92 18.66
N VAL A 26 5.87 3.10 18.21
CA VAL A 26 5.61 3.57 16.84
C VAL A 26 5.57 5.09 16.86
N LYS A 27 6.42 5.75 16.07
CA LYS A 27 6.44 7.20 15.91
C LYS A 27 6.37 7.59 14.45
N ALA A 28 5.85 8.78 14.18
CA ALA A 28 5.97 9.37 12.86
C ALA A 28 7.44 9.64 12.54
N TYR A 29 7.82 9.36 11.30
CA TYR A 29 9.09 9.63 10.69
C TYR A 29 8.84 10.34 9.37
N TYR A 30 9.57 11.42 9.12
CA TYR A 30 9.51 12.12 7.86
C TYR A 30 10.68 11.66 7.00
N ASP A 31 10.36 11.04 5.87
CA ASP A 31 11.37 10.53 4.97
C ASP A 31 11.94 11.67 4.12
N PRO A 32 13.25 11.99 4.25
CA PRO A 32 13.82 13.17 3.60
C PRO A 32 13.87 13.04 2.07
N GLU A 33 13.89 11.80 1.54
CA GLU A 33 13.95 11.55 0.10
C GLU A 33 12.57 11.58 -0.55
N SER A 34 11.58 10.86 0.01
CA SER A 34 10.24 10.82 -0.57
C SER A 34 9.34 12.00 -0.14
N GLY A 35 9.73 12.73 0.91
CA GLY A 35 8.91 13.77 1.53
C GLY A 35 7.63 13.25 2.18
N LYS A 36 7.51 11.92 2.35
CA LYS A 36 6.32 11.27 2.90
C LYS A 36 6.46 11.04 4.40
N LYS A 37 5.34 11.21 5.10
CA LYS A 37 5.22 10.85 6.51
C LYS A 37 4.90 9.36 6.62
N GLU A 38 5.76 8.63 7.30
CA GLU A 38 5.60 7.21 7.58
C GLU A 38 5.59 6.96 9.08
N HIS A 39 4.99 5.84 9.50
CA HIS A 39 5.08 5.37 10.88
C HIS A 39 6.19 4.31 10.98
N ARG A 40 7.25 4.62 11.73
CA ARG A 40 8.40 3.72 11.92
C ARG A 40 8.53 3.32 13.39
N ARG A 41 9.21 2.18 13.61
CA ARG A 41 9.58 1.71 14.95
C ARG A 41 10.66 2.64 15.49
N TYR A 42 10.48 3.13 16.71
CA TYR A 42 11.41 4.02 17.40
C TYR A 42 11.97 3.29 18.63
N ALA A 43 13.27 3.06 18.64
CA ALA A 43 13.99 2.45 19.74
C ALA A 43 14.15 3.46 20.88
N VAL A 44 13.57 3.16 22.05
CA VAL A 44 13.59 4.11 23.19
C VAL A 44 15.00 4.25 23.78
N GLY A 45 15.80 3.17 23.77
CA GLY A 45 17.14 3.17 24.36
C GLY A 45 18.18 3.97 23.56
N SER A 46 18.22 3.81 22.24
CA SER A 46 19.18 4.50 21.36
C SER A 46 18.64 5.81 20.76
N GLY A 47 17.31 6.01 20.77
CA GLY A 47 16.68 7.12 20.06
C GLY A 47 16.64 6.96 18.54
N SER A 48 16.95 5.77 18.01
CA SER A 48 16.99 5.52 16.57
C SER A 48 15.64 5.04 16.00
N TYR A 49 15.47 5.22 14.68
CA TYR A 49 14.33 4.67 13.95
C TYR A 49 14.72 3.38 13.24
N ILE A 50 13.96 2.31 13.47
CA ILE A 50 14.11 1.00 12.85
C ILE A 50 13.08 0.87 11.72
N ALA A 51 13.57 0.77 10.48
CA ALA A 51 12.72 0.56 9.32
C ALA A 51 11.96 -0.78 9.39
N LYS A 52 10.78 -0.84 8.75
CA LYS A 52 10.08 -2.11 8.55
C LYS A 52 10.78 -2.83 7.38
N PRO A 53 11.23 -4.08 7.55
CA PRO A 53 11.74 -4.85 6.43
C PRO A 53 10.62 -5.04 5.39
N LYS A 54 10.95 -4.86 4.12
CA LYS A 54 10.03 -5.09 3.00
C LYS A 54 10.09 -6.57 2.64
N TYR A 55 9.08 -7.34 3.05
CA TYR A 55 8.92 -8.73 2.62
C TYR A 55 8.15 -8.75 1.29
N LEU A 56 8.88 -8.64 0.17
CA LEU A 56 8.32 -8.61 -1.18
C LEU A 56 8.41 -9.97 -1.88
N GLU A 57 8.84 -11.02 -1.19
CA GLU A 57 9.08 -12.34 -1.77
C GLU A 57 7.84 -12.90 -2.47
N TYR A 58 6.65 -12.69 -1.91
CA TYR A 58 5.39 -13.13 -2.52
C TYR A 58 5.01 -12.29 -3.75
N GLN A 59 5.40 -11.01 -3.81
CA GLN A 59 5.11 -10.13 -4.95
C GLN A 59 6.03 -10.44 -6.13
N ASN A 60 7.27 -10.85 -5.87
CA ASN A 60 8.21 -11.26 -6.92
C ASN A 60 7.76 -12.53 -7.67
N ALA A 61 6.89 -13.34 -7.04
CA ALA A 61 6.33 -14.54 -7.64
C ALA A 61 5.07 -14.26 -8.48
N TRP A 62 4.59 -13.02 -8.52
CA TRP A 62 3.46 -12.66 -9.37
C TRP A 62 3.94 -12.65 -10.82
N VAL A 63 3.30 -13.48 -11.63
CA VAL A 63 3.49 -13.55 -13.07
C VAL A 63 2.13 -13.26 -13.67
N ASP A 64 2.10 -12.35 -14.65
CA ASP A 64 0.88 -11.99 -15.36
C ASP A 64 0.30 -13.24 -16.04
N GLY A 65 -0.98 -13.51 -15.78
CA GLY A 65 -1.72 -14.58 -16.40
C GLY A 65 -2.17 -14.23 -17.81
N GLU A 66 -2.68 -15.22 -18.55
CA GLU A 66 -3.19 -15.03 -19.93
C GLU A 66 -4.32 -13.99 -20.04
N LYS A 67 -5.02 -13.70 -18.93
CA LYS A 67 -6.14 -12.74 -18.88
C LYS A 67 -5.77 -11.40 -18.26
N ASP A 68 -4.50 -11.21 -17.89
CA ASP A 68 -4.02 -9.95 -17.36
C ASP A 68 -3.65 -9.02 -18.53
N THR A 69 -3.83 -7.72 -18.33
CA THR A 69 -3.54 -6.70 -19.34
C THR A 69 -2.16 -6.13 -19.10
N GLU A 70 -1.40 -5.94 -20.17
CA GLU A 70 -0.05 -5.38 -20.10
C GLU A 70 -0.05 -3.99 -19.46
N PRO A 71 0.97 -3.65 -18.64
CA PRO A 71 1.03 -2.36 -17.94
C PRO A 71 1.00 -1.15 -18.88
N ASP A 72 1.58 -1.27 -20.07
CA ASP A 72 1.64 -0.19 -21.05
C ASP A 72 0.24 0.15 -21.59
N ASP A 73 -0.61 -0.85 -21.80
CA ASP A 73 -1.99 -0.66 -22.24
C ASP A 73 -2.86 -0.04 -21.14
N VAL A 74 -2.65 -0.47 -19.88
CA VAL A 74 -3.40 0.03 -18.73
C VAL A 74 -3.04 1.48 -18.37
N THR A 75 -1.75 1.82 -18.46
CA THR A 75 -1.26 3.15 -18.09
C THR A 75 -1.48 4.20 -19.19
N GLN A 76 -1.87 3.78 -20.39
CA GLN A 76 -2.16 4.67 -21.50
C GLN A 76 -3.37 5.58 -21.21
N VAL A 77 -3.12 6.88 -21.03
CA VAL A 77 -4.18 7.88 -20.85
C VAL A 77 -4.86 8.18 -22.19
N THR A 78 -5.98 7.51 -22.45
CA THR A 78 -6.76 7.65 -23.69
C THR A 78 -7.91 8.65 -23.58
N TYR A 79 -8.40 8.93 -22.37
CA TYR A 79 -9.50 9.87 -22.16
C TYR A 79 -9.06 11.33 -22.30
N LYS A 80 -9.74 12.06 -23.19
CA LYS A 80 -9.56 13.51 -23.40
C LYS A 80 -10.90 14.22 -23.16
N SER A 81 -10.97 15.03 -22.10
CA SER A 81 -12.18 15.79 -21.80
C SER A 81 -12.32 16.99 -22.76
N ALA A 82 -13.47 17.13 -23.40
CA ALA A 82 -13.84 18.32 -24.16
C ALA A 82 -14.91 19.12 -23.40
N LEU A 83 -14.70 20.43 -23.24
CA LEU A 83 -15.65 21.30 -22.56
C LEU A 83 -16.96 21.36 -23.34
N GLY A 84 -18.09 21.11 -22.67
CA GLY A 84 -19.43 21.13 -23.29
C GLY A 84 -19.83 19.85 -24.04
N GLN A 85 -18.91 18.88 -24.18
CA GLN A 85 -19.22 17.56 -24.73
C GLN A 85 -19.49 16.58 -23.59
N ARG A 86 -20.50 15.72 -23.77
CA ARG A 86 -20.78 14.64 -22.82
C ARG A 86 -19.70 13.56 -22.94
N PRO A 87 -19.27 12.94 -21.83
CA PRO A 87 -18.20 11.95 -21.83
C PRO A 87 -18.56 10.67 -22.59
N MET A 88 -19.86 10.38 -22.72
CA MET A 88 -20.39 9.24 -23.46
C MET A 88 -21.69 9.61 -24.19
N PRO A 89 -22.11 8.81 -25.18
CA PRO A 89 -23.39 8.99 -25.86
C PRO A 89 -24.57 9.05 -24.89
N SER A 90 -25.60 9.80 -25.29
CA SER A 90 -26.75 10.03 -24.41
C SER A 90 -27.51 8.75 -24.06
N ASP A 91 -27.48 7.72 -24.91
CA ASP A 91 -28.20 6.47 -24.67
C ASP A 91 -27.53 5.64 -23.57
N VAL A 92 -26.20 5.55 -23.57
CA VAL A 92 -25.43 4.93 -22.48
C VAL A 92 -25.69 5.64 -21.15
N LEU A 93 -25.72 6.99 -21.16
CA LEU A 93 -26.03 7.77 -19.96
C LEU A 93 -27.47 7.52 -19.45
N LYS A 94 -28.43 7.24 -20.33
CA LYS A 94 -29.81 6.92 -19.95
C LYS A 94 -29.94 5.51 -19.37
N GLU A 95 -29.08 4.57 -19.78
CA GLU A 95 -29.03 3.20 -19.24
C GLU A 95 -28.44 3.18 -17.83
N ILE A 96 -27.35 3.93 -17.61
CA ILE A 96 -26.72 4.07 -16.29
C ILE A 96 -27.63 4.84 -15.32
N ALA A 97 -28.31 5.87 -15.81
CA ALA A 97 -29.25 6.64 -15.00
C ALA A 97 -30.47 5.79 -14.67
N ASN A 98 -30.67 5.48 -13.38
CA ASN A 98 -31.88 4.82 -12.91
C ASN A 98 -33.11 5.73 -13.12
N ARG A 99 -33.72 5.67 -14.31
CA ARG A 99 -34.90 6.47 -14.69
C ARG A 99 -36.15 6.11 -13.89
N ARG A 100 -36.14 4.99 -13.17
CA ARG A 100 -37.22 4.51 -12.30
C ARG A 100 -36.65 4.22 -10.91
N GLY A 101 -36.24 5.27 -10.20
CA GLY A 101 -36.32 5.20 -8.74
C GLY A 101 -37.75 4.78 -8.40
N HIS A 102 -37.91 3.58 -7.85
CA HIS A 102 -39.19 3.11 -7.35
C HIS A 102 -39.79 4.20 -6.45
N VAL A 103 -40.94 4.74 -6.88
CA VAL A 103 -41.83 5.48 -6.00
C VAL A 103 -42.35 4.45 -5.01
N PHE A 104 -41.81 4.48 -3.79
CA PHE A 104 -42.44 3.89 -2.61
C PHE A 104 -43.47 4.87 -2.06
#